data_AF-A0A941F007-F1
#
_entry.id   AF-A0A941F007-F1
#
_cell.length_a   1.000
_cell.length_b   1.000
_cell.length_c   1.000
_cell.angle_alpha   90.00
_cell.angle_beta   90.00
_cell.angle_gamma   90.00
#
_symmetry.space_group_name_H-M   'P 1'
#
loop_
_entity.id
_entity.type
_entity.pdbx_description
1 polymer ?
#
loop_
_entity_poly.entity_id
_entity_poly.type
_entity_poly.pdbx_seq_one_letter_code
_entity_poly.pdbx_strand_id
1 'polypeptide(L)'
;VFQFVKSAKWKVGEERALRVLGDSGEGGTVAWHKMGEGWSWVQRDAQMDNEEKAREGWEQVKRDLAAETYRLYVLDEFAYPMHWGWVDTDEVVSVLRDRPGTQHVVITGRNAPEELVGLADLVTDMSKVKH
;
A
#
# COMPACT_ATOMS: atom_id res chain seq x y z
N VAL A 1 -0.29 -1.88 6.82
CA VAL A 1 -0.97 -2.27 5.56
C VAL A 1 -1.64 -1.06 4.98
N PHE A 2 -1.41 -0.79 3.70
CA PHE A 2 -1.95 0.32 2.95
C PHE A 2 -2.76 -0.25 1.79
N GLN A 3 -4.08 -0.04 1.79
CA GLN A 3 -4.97 -0.58 0.77
C GLN A 3 -5.32 0.47 -0.28
N PHE A 4 -4.93 0.22 -1.53
CA PHE A 4 -5.30 0.99 -2.70
C PHE A 4 -6.53 0.36 -3.37
N VAL A 5 -7.34 1.16 -4.07
CA VAL A 5 -8.45 0.69 -4.93
C VAL A 5 -9.46 -0.24 -4.21
N LYS A 6 -9.74 0.01 -2.93
CA LYS A 6 -10.82 -0.68 -2.19
C LYS A 6 -11.85 0.31 -1.68
N SER A 7 -13.12 -0.05 -1.81
CA SER A 7 -14.23 0.76 -1.28
C SER A 7 -14.14 0.86 0.24
N ALA A 8 -14.17 2.07 0.78
CA ALA A 8 -14.17 2.32 2.24
C ALA A 8 -15.32 1.61 2.98
N LYS A 9 -16.40 1.27 2.28
CA LYS A 9 -17.55 0.55 2.86
C LYS A 9 -17.29 -0.95 3.09
N TRP A 10 -16.20 -1.49 2.57
CA TRP A 10 -15.91 -2.93 2.68
C TRP A 10 -15.26 -3.25 4.03
N LYS A 11 -15.95 -4.09 4.82
CA LYS A 11 -15.38 -4.68 6.04
C LYS A 11 -14.48 -5.85 5.65
N VAL A 12 -13.17 -5.66 5.80
CA VAL A 12 -12.16 -6.66 5.45
C VAL A 12 -11.96 -7.58 6.65
N GLY A 13 -12.12 -8.88 6.48
CA GLY A 13 -12.05 -9.85 7.58
C GLY A 13 -10.64 -9.93 8.19
N GLU A 14 -9.63 -9.76 7.34
CA GLU A 14 -8.22 -9.72 7.66
C GLU A 14 -7.89 -8.55 8.58
N GLU A 15 -8.46 -7.36 8.32
CA GLU A 15 -8.29 -6.20 9.20
C GLU A 15 -8.80 -6.53 10.62
N ARG A 16 -10.00 -7.12 10.72
CA ARG A 16 -10.56 -7.51 12.01
C ARG A 16 -9.68 -8.54 12.71
N ALA A 17 -9.20 -9.55 11.99
CA ALA A 17 -8.36 -10.59 12.55
C ALA A 17 -7.06 -10.01 13.14
N LEU A 18 -6.39 -9.12 12.40
CA LEU A 18 -5.16 -8.48 12.85
C LEU A 18 -5.38 -7.53 14.03
N ARG A 19 -6.51 -6.82 14.08
CA ARG A 19 -6.88 -6.01 15.25
C ARG A 19 -7.06 -6.88 16.49
N VAL A 20 -7.78 -7.99 16.38
CA VAL A 20 -7.99 -8.92 17.50
C VAL A 20 -6.67 -9.50 18.01
N LEU A 21 -5.76 -9.90 17.12
CA LEU A 21 -4.43 -10.41 17.50
C LEU A 21 -3.58 -9.33 18.19
N GLY A 22 -3.62 -8.10 17.70
CA GLY A 22 -2.95 -6.97 18.33
C GLY A 22 -3.48 -6.69 19.74
N ASP A 23 -4.80 -6.66 19.90
CA ASP A 23 -5.47 -6.40 21.18
C ASP A 23 -5.24 -7.52 22.20
N SER A 24 -5.06 -8.77 21.75
CA SER A 24 -4.79 -9.91 22.63
C SER A 24 -3.32 -10.01 23.08
N GLY A 25 -2.42 -9.21 22.52
CA GLY A 25 -0.97 -9.31 22.77
C GLY A 25 -0.30 -10.53 22.12
N GLU A 26 -1.06 -11.29 21.33
CA GLU A 26 -0.58 -12.46 20.59
C GLU A 26 -0.20 -12.00 19.17
N GLY A 27 1.06 -11.58 19.01
CA GLY A 27 1.58 -11.04 17.75
C GLY A 27 1.97 -9.55 17.84
N GLY A 28 2.21 -8.93 16.69
CA GLY A 28 2.57 -7.51 16.59
C GLY A 28 1.38 -6.63 16.23
N THR A 29 1.43 -5.35 16.64
CA THR A 29 0.44 -4.36 16.24
C THR A 29 0.52 -4.07 14.74
N VAL A 30 -0.63 -4.01 14.08
CA VAL A 30 -0.71 -3.66 12.65
C VAL A 30 -1.44 -2.34 12.46
N ALA A 31 -0.73 -1.35 11.88
CA ALA A 31 -1.37 -0.16 11.35
C ALA A 31 -2.09 -0.51 10.04
N TRP A 32 -3.36 -0.15 9.92
CA TRP A 32 -4.19 -0.44 8.76
C TRP A 32 -4.75 0.86 8.19
N HIS A 33 -4.42 1.16 6.93
CA HIS A 33 -4.79 2.38 6.22
C HIS A 33 -5.57 2.02 4.96
N LYS A 34 -6.73 2.64 4.76
CA LYS A 34 -7.57 2.44 3.57
C LYS A 34 -7.67 3.71 2.75
N MET A 35 -7.71 3.53 1.44
CA MET A 35 -7.96 4.59 0.48
C MET A 35 -9.25 5.37 0.79
N GLY A 36 -9.11 6.68 1.03
CA GLY A 36 -10.24 7.56 1.28
C GLY A 36 -10.73 7.60 2.73
N GLU A 37 -10.05 6.94 3.68
CA GLU A 37 -10.34 7.07 5.13
C GLU A 37 -9.43 8.09 5.83
N GLY A 38 -8.76 8.98 5.08
CA GLY A 38 -7.84 9.99 5.62
C GLY A 38 -6.46 9.40 5.88
N TRP A 39 -5.55 9.57 4.91
CA TRP A 39 -4.15 9.13 5.04
C TRP A 39 -3.31 10.16 5.79
N SER A 40 -3.78 11.40 5.80
CA SER A 40 -3.27 12.50 6.62
C SER A 40 -4.29 12.90 7.68
N TRP A 41 -3.81 13.52 8.75
CA TRP A 41 -4.60 14.18 9.81
C TRP A 41 -5.57 15.28 9.30
N VAL A 42 -5.61 15.50 8.00
CA VAL A 42 -6.50 16.45 7.34
C VAL A 42 -7.72 15.67 6.88
N GLN A 43 -8.79 15.66 7.69
CA GLN A 43 -10.13 15.38 7.20
C GLN A 43 -10.44 16.38 6.08
N ARG A 44 -10.18 16.00 4.83
CA ARG A 44 -10.64 16.72 3.64
C ARG A 44 -11.60 15.86 2.83
N ASP A 45 -12.46 16.57 2.12
CA ASP A 45 -13.82 16.22 1.77
C ASP A 45 -14.05 14.83 1.16
N ALA A 46 -15.28 14.34 1.35
CA ALA A 46 -15.85 13.18 0.66
C ALA A 46 -15.89 13.31 -0.89
N GLN A 47 -15.31 14.35 -1.46
CA GLN A 47 -15.31 14.70 -2.88
C GLN A 47 -14.00 14.40 -3.62
N MET A 48 -12.93 14.00 -2.93
CA MET A 48 -11.69 13.62 -3.63
C MET A 48 -11.94 12.42 -4.55
N ASP A 49 -11.42 12.50 -5.77
CA ASP A 49 -11.50 11.39 -6.70
C ASP A 49 -10.53 10.26 -6.31
N ASN A 50 -10.58 9.14 -7.04
CA ASN A 50 -9.75 7.98 -6.72
C ASN A 50 -8.26 8.21 -7.03
N GLU A 51 -7.93 9.09 -7.97
CA GLU A 51 -6.56 9.42 -8.33
C GLU A 51 -5.91 10.23 -7.21
N GLU A 52 -6.58 11.28 -6.74
CA GLU A 52 -6.10 12.12 -5.64
C GLU A 52 -5.88 11.30 -4.36
N LYS A 53 -6.80 10.39 -4.04
CA LYS A 53 -6.65 9.48 -2.88
C LYS A 53 -5.47 8.53 -3.05
N ALA A 54 -5.13 8.14 -4.28
CA ALA A 54 -3.98 7.26 -4.55
C ALA A 54 -2.68 8.01 -4.33
N ARG A 55 -2.60 9.23 -4.88
CA ARG A 55 -1.47 10.14 -4.69
C ARG A 55 -1.27 10.45 -3.21
N GLU A 56 -2.32 10.80 -2.47
CA GLU A 56 -2.21 11.07 -1.03
C GLU A 56 -1.74 9.84 -0.23
N GLY A 57 -2.28 8.66 -0.55
CA GLY A 57 -1.84 7.42 0.07
C GLY A 57 -0.37 7.10 -0.21
N TRP A 58 0.08 7.35 -1.43
CA TRP A 58 1.50 7.24 -1.80
C TRP A 58 2.37 8.25 -1.05
N GLU A 59 1.95 9.52 -0.93
CA GLU A 59 2.66 10.52 -0.12
C GLU A 59 2.81 10.08 1.34
N GLN A 60 1.79 9.43 1.92
CA GLN A 60 1.88 8.88 3.28
C GLN A 60 2.90 7.74 3.36
N VAL A 61 2.88 6.81 2.41
CA VAL A 61 3.86 5.72 2.33
C VAL A 61 5.28 6.26 2.22
N LYS A 62 5.52 7.28 1.38
CA LYS A 62 6.83 7.93 1.26
C LYS A 62 7.31 8.50 2.60
N ARG A 63 6.45 9.23 3.32
CA ARG A 63 6.78 9.78 4.65
C ARG A 63 7.14 8.67 5.63
N ASP A 64 6.36 7.60 5.67
CA ASP A 64 6.59 6.50 6.60
C ASP A 64 7.86 5.71 6.25
N LEU A 65 8.17 5.51 4.97
CA LEU A 65 9.42 4.88 4.54
C LEU A 65 10.63 5.72 4.96
N ALA A 66 10.60 7.03 4.70
CA ALA A 66 11.68 7.94 5.06
C ALA A 66 11.90 8.04 6.59
N ALA A 67 10.82 7.93 7.37
CA ALA A 67 10.87 7.94 8.84
C ALA A 67 11.19 6.56 9.45
N GLU A 68 11.37 5.52 8.63
CA GLU A 68 11.54 4.13 9.08
C GLU A 68 10.43 3.66 10.04
N THR A 69 9.20 4.18 9.88
CA THR A 69 8.07 3.97 10.82
C THR A 69 7.75 2.48 11.01
N TYR A 70 7.86 1.69 9.94
CA TYR A 70 7.55 0.26 9.97
C TYR A 70 8.71 -0.57 9.41
N ARG A 71 8.79 -1.84 9.82
CA ARG A 71 9.72 -2.83 9.20
C ARG A 71 9.12 -3.55 8.00
N LEU A 72 7.79 -3.61 7.89
CA LEU A 72 7.07 -4.28 6.83
C LEU A 72 5.92 -3.39 6.32
N TYR A 73 5.96 -3.10 5.02
CA TYR A 73 4.92 -2.40 4.29
C TYR A 73 4.23 -3.40 3.37
N VAL A 74 2.90 -3.43 3.43
CA VAL A 74 2.08 -4.14 2.45
C VAL A 74 1.27 -3.08 1.71
N LEU A 75 1.60 -2.87 0.45
CA LEU A 75 0.95 -1.94 -0.48
C LEU A 75 0.00 -2.75 -1.35
N ASP A 76 -1.18 -2.98 -0.77
CA ASP A 76 -2.21 -3.86 -1.34
C ASP A 76 -2.90 -3.16 -2.52
N GLU A 77 -2.89 -3.81 -3.69
CA GLU A 77 -3.43 -3.34 -4.97
C GLU A 77 -2.77 -2.06 -5.51
N PHE A 78 -1.53 -1.77 -5.10
CA PHE A 78 -0.80 -0.57 -5.50
C PHE A 78 -0.34 -0.59 -6.97
N ALA A 79 -0.28 -1.77 -7.60
CA ALA A 79 0.01 -1.87 -9.04
C ALA A 79 -0.98 -1.09 -9.92
N TYR A 80 -2.25 -0.99 -9.51
CA TYR A 80 -3.28 -0.30 -10.31
C TYR A 80 -3.06 1.22 -10.40
N PRO A 81 -2.83 1.98 -9.31
CA PRO A 81 -2.47 3.39 -9.39
C PRO A 81 -1.31 3.69 -10.34
N MET A 82 -0.28 2.84 -10.38
CA MET A 82 0.83 2.99 -11.34
C MET A 82 0.38 2.67 -12.76
N HIS A 83 -0.32 1.56 -12.96
CA HIS A 83 -0.83 1.15 -14.27
C HIS A 83 -1.79 2.18 -14.91
N TRP A 84 -2.58 2.89 -14.10
CA TRP A 84 -3.48 3.95 -14.55
C TRP A 84 -2.81 5.31 -14.70
N GLY A 85 -1.53 5.45 -14.35
CA GLY A 85 -0.78 6.70 -14.42
C GLY A 85 -1.14 7.71 -13.32
N TRP A 86 -1.82 7.29 -12.26
CA TRP A 86 -2.15 8.14 -11.11
C TRP A 86 -0.94 8.38 -10.22
N VAL A 87 -0.07 7.38 -10.12
CA VAL A 87 1.21 7.44 -9.41
C VAL A 87 2.32 7.15 -10.40
N ASP A 88 3.35 7.99 -10.39
CA ASP A 88 4.49 7.87 -11.29
C ASP A 88 5.35 6.65 -10.92
N THR A 89 5.50 5.71 -11.85
CA THR A 89 6.32 4.50 -11.67
C THR A 89 7.79 4.85 -11.42
N ASP A 90 8.34 5.84 -12.11
CA ASP A 90 9.75 6.21 -11.96
C ASP A 90 10.03 6.77 -10.57
N GLU A 91 9.08 7.56 -10.06
CA GLU A 91 9.12 8.05 -8.67
C GLU A 91 9.06 6.89 -7.67
N VAL A 92 8.13 5.94 -7.85
CA VAL A 92 8.01 4.75 -6.99
C VAL A 92 9.31 3.97 -6.97
N VAL A 93 9.90 3.72 -8.15
CA VAL A 93 11.15 2.99 -8.29
C VAL A 93 12.30 3.72 -7.60
N SER A 94 12.44 5.04 -7.76
CA SER A 94 13.47 5.82 -7.08
C SER A 94 13.28 5.79 -5.56
N VAL A 95 12.07 6.08 -5.07
CA VAL A 95 11.79 6.07 -3.62
C VAL A 95 12.10 4.71 -3.01
N LEU A 96 11.67 3.62 -3.66
CA LEU A 96 11.93 2.29 -3.14
C LEU A 96 13.43 2.00 -3.18
N ARG A 97 14.14 2.31 -4.26
CA ARG A 97 15.59 2.08 -4.34
C ARG A 97 16.37 2.87 -3.26
N ASP A 98 15.99 4.11 -3.03
CA ASP A 98 16.77 5.07 -2.25
C ASP A 98 16.31 5.18 -0.78
N ARG A 99 15.26 4.44 -0.38
CA ARG A 99 14.74 4.44 1.00
C ARG A 99 15.84 4.07 2.02
N PRO A 100 15.86 4.72 3.20
CA PRO A 100 16.82 4.37 4.26
C PRO A 100 16.46 3.01 4.89
N GLY A 101 17.39 2.36 5.58
CA GLY A 101 17.07 1.20 6.43
C GLY A 101 16.91 -0.13 5.68
N THR A 102 16.18 -1.07 6.30
CA THR A 102 16.02 -2.45 5.82
C THR A 102 14.56 -2.89 5.82
N GLN A 103 13.65 -2.01 5.42
CA GLN A 103 12.22 -2.29 5.39
C GLN A 103 11.89 -3.22 4.23
N HIS A 104 11.02 -4.19 4.52
CA HIS A 104 10.41 -5.04 3.50
C HIS A 104 9.17 -4.34 2.93
N VAL A 105 9.04 -4.34 1.60
CA VAL A 105 7.89 -3.77 0.91
C VAL A 105 7.29 -4.86 0.02
N VAL A 106 6.04 -5.21 0.28
CA VAL A 106 5.26 -6.16 -0.52
C VAL A 106 4.23 -5.35 -1.32
N ILE A 107 4.27 -5.46 -2.64
CA ILE A 107 3.32 -4.80 -3.54
C ILE A 107 2.45 -5.88 -4.19
N THR A 108 1.14 -5.66 -4.19
CA THR A 108 0.20 -6.56 -4.85
C THR A 108 -0.59 -5.84 -5.94
N GLY A 109 -1.21 -6.62 -6.80
CA GLY A 109 -2.09 -6.18 -7.87
C GLY A 109 -1.68 -6.74 -9.22
N ARG A 110 -2.55 -6.56 -10.21
CA ARG A 110 -2.29 -6.97 -11.60
C ARG A 110 -1.54 -5.87 -12.34
N ASN A 111 -0.94 -6.24 -13.47
CA ASN A 111 -0.30 -5.31 -14.39
C ASN A 111 0.79 -4.46 -13.70
N ALA A 112 1.61 -5.07 -12.85
CA ALA A 112 2.76 -4.40 -12.26
C ALA A 112 3.68 -3.87 -13.37
N PRO A 113 4.10 -2.59 -13.34
CA PRO A 113 5.01 -2.03 -14.35
C PRO A 113 6.32 -2.82 -14.44
N GLU A 114 6.90 -2.92 -15.63
CA GLU A 114 8.13 -3.68 -15.87
C GLU A 114 9.31 -3.13 -15.06
N GLU A 115 9.36 -1.81 -14.88
CA GLU A 115 10.38 -1.12 -14.09
C GLU A 115 10.32 -1.51 -12.62
N LEU A 116 9.11 -1.69 -12.07
CA LEU A 116 8.90 -2.16 -10.71
C LEU A 116 9.30 -3.64 -10.57
N VAL A 117 8.92 -4.46 -11.54
CA VAL A 117 9.30 -5.89 -11.60
C VAL A 117 10.82 -6.02 -11.66
N GLY A 118 11.49 -5.19 -12.46
CA GLY A 118 12.95 -5.17 -12.58
C GLY A 118 13.69 -4.69 -11.33
N LEU A 119 13.04 -3.87 -10.49
CA LEU A 119 13.58 -3.44 -9.20
C LEU A 119 13.45 -4.52 -8.12
N ALA A 120 12.40 -5.33 -8.16
CA ALA A 120 12.02 -6.21 -7.06
C ALA A 120 13.02 -7.36 -6.81
N ASP A 121 13.33 -7.61 -5.54
CA ASP A 121 14.17 -8.76 -5.13
C ASP A 121 13.49 -10.11 -5.38
N LEU A 122 12.15 -10.14 -5.27
CA LEU A 122 11.33 -11.32 -5.46
C LEU A 122 10.02 -10.93 -6.17
N VAL A 123 9.69 -11.69 -7.21
CA VAL A 123 8.43 -11.55 -7.95
C VAL A 123 7.73 -12.90 -7.97
N THR A 124 6.45 -12.90 -7.59
CA THR A 124 5.57 -14.08 -7.69
C THR A 124 4.39 -13.74 -8.60
N ASP A 125 4.25 -14.47 -9.70
CA ASP A 125 3.09 -14.41 -10.58
C ASP A 125 2.04 -15.45 -10.15
N MET A 126 0.80 -15.00 -9.93
CA MET A 126 -0.32 -15.90 -9.64
C MET A 126 -1.23 -16.06 -10.86
N SER A 127 -1.06 -17.17 -11.57
CA SER A 127 -1.90 -17.55 -12.69
C SER A 127 -3.17 -18.29 -12.24
N LYS A 128 -4.37 -17.77 -12.59
CA LYS A 128 -5.66 -18.36 -12.21
C LYS A 128 -6.01 -19.60 -13.05
N VAL A 129 -5.65 -20.79 -12.58
CA VAL A 129 -6.08 -22.08 -13.18
C VAL A 129 -7.56 -22.36 -12.89
N LYS A 130 -8.02 -22.08 -11.66
CA LYS A 130 -9.41 -22.20 -11.22
C LYS A 130 -9.69 -21.22 -10.07
N HIS A 131 -10.96 -20.89 -9.83
CA HIS A 131 -11.45 -20.13 -8.68
C HIS A 131 -12.50 -20.96 -7.92
#